data_AF-A0A0P7W4S9-F1
#
_entry.id   AF-A0A0P7W4S9-F1
#
_cell.length_a   1.000
_cell.length_b   1.000
_cell.length_c   1.000
_cell.angle_alpha   90.00
_cell.angle_beta   90.00
_cell.angle_gamma   90.00
#
_symmetry.space_group_name_H-M   'P 1'
#
loop_
_entity.id
_entity.type
_entity.pdbx_description
1 polymer ?
#
loop_
_entity_poly.entity_id
_entity_poly.type
_entity_poly.pdbx_seq_one_letter_code
_entity_poly.pdbx_strand_id
1 'polypeptide(L)'
;SVVFSILQFWQFGEWVDVVIDDRLPTRDGELLFVHSAEGTEFWSALLEKAYAKVNGCYEALSGGSTTEGFEDFTGGIAENYELRKAPSNMFQIIQNALECGALLGCSIDITSAADSEAITYQKLVKGHAYSLTGAIEVTYRGRLEKLVRVRNPWGQVEWTGAWSDNSSEWNAVDPSERQNVKADDGEFWMSFGDFQRQYSRIEICTLTPDTLTSDNYKRWSVTKFDGSWRRGSTAGGCRNHPYTFWMNPQFRIKLEEDDDDPADKEVGCSFVVGLIQKNRRQMRKMGEDMHTIGFAIYEVPPQFRGQTEVHLDKNYFLTHAQTARSETFINQREVSTRFKLPPGEYLIVPSTFEPNKNGDFCLRVFSEKQSEAQPCEDPIEANLEDDTVSEDEVESGFRNMFVKLAGADMEISCAELQTILNKIVSKRTDIKTDGFSLETCRVMVHLMDVSFIGNRRSDSGNGKLGLGEFATLWKKIQKYLIIYKKNDLDQSGTMSTPEMRLALKEAGFTLCNSIHQIVVARYGNTDMTIDFDDFVGCCIRLEMMFRIFKRLDIDKKNCIELDFNQWLMFAMI
;
A
#
# COMPACT_ATOMS: atom_id res chain seq x y z
N SER A 1 -34.98 7.89 -24.39
CA SER A 1 -34.57 6.62 -23.77
C SER A 1 -33.17 6.82 -23.23
N VAL A 2 -32.90 6.43 -22.00
CA VAL A 2 -31.53 6.49 -21.44
C VAL A 2 -30.79 5.25 -21.90
N VAL A 3 -29.65 5.42 -22.57
CA VAL A 3 -28.75 4.32 -22.92
C VAL A 3 -27.72 4.17 -21.80
N PHE A 4 -27.39 2.92 -21.46
CA PHE A 4 -26.31 2.61 -20.52
C PHE A 4 -25.09 2.08 -21.29
N SER A 5 -23.92 2.56 -20.91
CA SER A 5 -22.63 2.12 -21.45
C SER A 5 -21.80 1.50 -20.33
N ILE A 6 -20.98 0.50 -20.67
CA ILE A 6 -20.04 -0.15 -19.76
C ILE A 6 -18.64 0.14 -20.28
N LEU A 7 -17.78 0.64 -19.41
CA LEU A 7 -16.38 0.94 -19.70
C LEU A 7 -15.51 0.26 -18.65
N GLN A 8 -14.33 -0.20 -19.05
CA GLN A 8 -13.40 -0.88 -18.16
C GLN A 8 -12.23 0.04 -17.83
N PHE A 9 -11.89 0.13 -16.55
CA PHE A 9 -10.69 0.82 -16.09
C PHE A 9 -9.88 -0.13 -15.24
N TRP A 10 -8.57 -0.10 -15.42
CA TRP A 10 -7.66 -0.71 -14.49
C TRP A 10 -7.58 0.16 -13.24
N GLN A 11 -7.82 -0.41 -12.06
CA GLN A 11 -7.78 0.26 -10.77
C GLN A 11 -6.93 -0.56 -9.82
N PHE A 12 -5.70 -0.08 -9.58
CA PHE A 12 -4.81 -0.62 -8.55
C PHE A 12 -4.59 -2.15 -8.63
N GLY A 13 -4.45 -2.67 -9.86
CA GLY A 13 -4.18 -4.07 -10.14
C GLY A 13 -5.36 -4.91 -10.61
N GLU A 14 -6.55 -4.34 -10.72
CA GLU A 14 -7.77 -5.06 -11.14
C GLU A 14 -8.55 -4.29 -12.20
N TRP A 15 -9.16 -4.99 -13.15
CA TRP A 15 -10.07 -4.39 -14.11
C TRP A 15 -11.46 -4.24 -13.50
N VAL A 16 -12.00 -3.02 -13.54
CA VAL A 16 -13.28 -2.66 -12.95
C VAL A 16 -14.25 -2.20 -14.04
N ASP A 17 -15.41 -2.84 -14.10
CA ASP A 17 -16.52 -2.47 -14.98
C ASP A 17 -17.29 -1.28 -14.39
N VAL A 18 -17.42 -0.20 -15.16
CA VAL A 18 -18.09 1.04 -14.77
C VAL A 18 -19.26 1.30 -15.70
N VAL A 19 -20.45 1.17 -15.13
CA VAL A 19 -21.72 1.44 -15.84
C VAL A 19 -22.09 2.92 -15.70
N ILE A 20 -22.37 3.60 -16.80
CA ILE A 20 -22.85 4.99 -16.82
C ILE A 20 -24.06 5.15 -17.74
N ASP A 21 -24.89 6.15 -17.44
CA ASP A 21 -25.89 6.64 -18.40
C ASP A 21 -25.28 7.63 -19.41
N ASP A 22 -26.03 8.01 -20.43
CA ASP A 22 -25.63 8.89 -21.53
C ASP A 22 -25.83 10.40 -21.28
N ARG A 23 -26.22 10.81 -20.07
CA ARG A 23 -26.46 12.24 -19.76
C ARG A 23 -25.15 12.99 -19.57
N LEU A 24 -24.80 13.88 -20.49
CA LEU A 24 -23.55 14.65 -20.44
C LEU A 24 -23.78 16.10 -19.96
N PRO A 25 -22.86 16.68 -19.17
CA PRO A 25 -22.93 18.09 -18.79
C PRO A 25 -22.82 19.00 -20.02
N THR A 26 -23.79 19.89 -20.19
CA THR A 26 -23.84 20.85 -21.29
C THR A 26 -24.10 22.26 -20.79
N ARG A 27 -23.64 23.25 -21.54
CA ARG A 27 -23.97 24.66 -21.35
C ARG A 27 -24.25 25.25 -22.72
N ASP A 28 -25.38 25.96 -22.83
CA ASP A 28 -25.80 26.59 -24.09
C ASP A 28 -25.91 25.62 -25.28
N GLY A 29 -26.16 24.32 -25.00
CA GLY A 29 -26.28 23.26 -26.00
C GLY A 29 -24.97 22.59 -26.39
N GLU A 30 -23.84 23.05 -25.86
CA GLU A 30 -22.50 22.50 -26.13
C GLU A 30 -21.98 21.67 -24.95
N LEU A 31 -21.16 20.66 -25.24
CA LEU A 31 -20.51 19.83 -24.22
C LEU A 31 -19.49 20.66 -23.45
N LEU A 32 -19.55 20.59 -22.12
CA LEU A 32 -18.66 21.36 -21.24
C LEU A 32 -17.25 20.75 -21.11
N PHE A 33 -17.13 19.44 -21.30
CA PHE A 33 -15.89 18.68 -21.11
C PHE A 33 -15.41 18.05 -22.43
N VAL A 34 -14.68 16.93 -22.38
CA VAL A 34 -14.09 16.32 -23.58
C VAL A 34 -15.18 16.02 -24.61
N HIS A 35 -14.89 16.35 -25.87
CA HIS A 35 -15.76 16.12 -27.00
C HIS A 35 -14.91 15.84 -28.25
N SER A 36 -15.46 15.09 -29.18
CA SER A 36 -14.82 14.89 -30.49
C SER A 36 -14.98 16.14 -31.35
N ALA A 37 -14.04 16.36 -32.27
CA ALA A 37 -14.21 17.32 -33.35
C ALA A 37 -15.36 16.89 -34.29
N GLU A 38 -15.64 15.58 -34.36
CA GLU A 38 -16.80 15.03 -35.05
C GLU A 38 -18.02 15.08 -34.12
N GLY A 39 -18.98 15.96 -34.43
CA GLY A 39 -20.13 16.24 -33.54
C GLY A 39 -21.08 15.06 -33.26
N THR A 40 -20.93 13.93 -33.95
CA THR A 40 -21.72 12.72 -33.75
C THR A 40 -21.02 11.63 -32.92
N GLU A 41 -19.79 11.87 -32.48
CA GLU A 41 -18.98 10.90 -31.75
C GLU A 41 -18.91 11.23 -30.25
N PHE A 42 -19.45 10.34 -29.40
CA PHE A 42 -19.63 10.59 -27.97
C PHE A 42 -18.84 9.64 -27.05
N TRP A 43 -18.09 8.68 -27.60
CA TRP A 43 -17.42 7.66 -26.77
C TRP A 43 -16.38 8.28 -25.83
N SER A 44 -15.66 9.32 -26.26
CA SER A 44 -14.67 10.03 -25.44
C SER A 44 -15.33 10.78 -24.29
N ALA A 45 -16.45 11.45 -24.54
CA ALA A 45 -17.25 12.12 -23.52
C ALA A 45 -17.81 11.14 -22.47
N LEU A 46 -18.26 9.96 -22.93
CA LEU A 46 -18.70 8.87 -22.05
C LEU A 46 -17.53 8.26 -21.27
N LEU A 47 -16.36 8.11 -21.90
CA LEU A 47 -15.14 7.61 -21.26
C LEU A 47 -14.72 8.52 -20.10
N GLU A 48 -14.62 9.82 -20.35
CA GLU A 48 -14.29 10.81 -19.32
C GLU A 48 -15.33 10.81 -18.21
N LYS A 49 -16.63 10.71 -18.54
CA LYS A 49 -17.70 10.61 -17.53
C LYS A 49 -17.54 9.39 -16.63
N ALA A 50 -17.24 8.23 -17.20
CA ALA A 50 -17.05 7.01 -16.42
C ALA A 50 -15.79 7.12 -15.55
N TYR A 51 -14.72 7.71 -16.07
CA TYR A 51 -13.50 7.97 -15.32
C TYR A 51 -13.71 8.98 -14.17
N ALA A 52 -14.50 10.03 -14.41
CA ALA A 52 -14.94 10.99 -13.39
C ALA A 52 -15.78 10.30 -12.30
N LYS A 53 -16.63 9.33 -12.68
CA LYS A 53 -17.43 8.54 -11.72
C LYS A 53 -16.54 7.69 -10.81
N VAL A 54 -15.52 7.01 -11.35
CA VAL A 54 -14.55 6.22 -10.56
C VAL A 54 -13.80 7.09 -9.56
N ASN A 55 -13.43 8.30 -9.98
CA ASN A 55 -12.72 9.26 -9.14
C ASN A 55 -13.66 10.11 -8.25
N GLY A 56 -14.98 9.94 -8.37
CA GLY A 56 -16.02 10.53 -7.53
C GLY A 56 -16.65 11.83 -8.04
N CYS A 57 -16.00 12.60 -8.92
CA CYS A 57 -16.59 13.72 -9.68
C CYS A 57 -15.63 14.21 -10.78
N TYR A 58 -16.14 15.03 -11.72
CA TYR A 58 -15.31 15.67 -12.77
C TYR A 58 -14.20 16.54 -12.20
N GLU A 59 -14.47 17.30 -11.15
CA GLU A 59 -13.47 18.17 -10.51
C GLU A 59 -12.28 17.39 -9.95
N ALA A 60 -12.49 16.14 -9.50
CA ALA A 60 -11.42 15.27 -9.01
C ALA A 60 -10.42 14.84 -10.10
N LEU A 61 -10.76 15.03 -11.38
CA LEU A 61 -9.85 14.78 -12.50
C LEU A 61 -8.85 15.92 -12.73
N SER A 62 -9.13 17.12 -12.22
CA SER A 62 -8.24 18.27 -12.38
C SER A 62 -6.88 18.04 -11.69
N GLY A 63 -5.78 18.44 -12.34
CA GLY A 63 -4.41 18.32 -11.80
C GLY A 63 -3.94 16.87 -11.65
N GLY A 64 -3.86 16.13 -12.77
CA GLY A 64 -3.27 14.79 -12.84
C GLY A 64 -2.10 14.67 -13.80
N SER A 65 -1.29 13.62 -13.61
CA SER A 65 -0.25 13.23 -14.58
C SER A 65 -0.82 12.29 -15.64
N THR A 66 -0.26 12.34 -16.85
CA THR A 66 -0.62 11.44 -17.94
C THR A 66 -0.32 9.97 -17.60
N THR A 67 0.71 9.70 -16.80
CA THR A 67 0.99 8.36 -16.25
C THR A 67 -0.22 7.73 -15.57
N GLU A 68 -0.99 8.51 -14.81
CA GLU A 68 -2.16 8.00 -14.10
C GLU A 68 -3.24 7.51 -15.07
N GLY A 69 -3.48 8.28 -16.13
CA GLY A 69 -4.43 7.89 -17.17
C GLY A 69 -3.94 6.68 -17.96
N PHE A 70 -2.64 6.63 -18.31
CA PHE A 70 -2.09 5.48 -19.02
C PHE A 70 -2.23 4.19 -18.23
N GLU A 71 -1.87 4.19 -16.95
CA GLU A 71 -2.03 3.03 -16.08
C GLU A 71 -3.50 2.62 -15.96
N ASP A 72 -4.42 3.56 -15.78
CA ASP A 72 -5.84 3.24 -15.58
C ASP A 72 -6.53 2.77 -16.87
N PHE A 73 -5.99 3.11 -18.04
CA PHE A 73 -6.54 2.66 -19.33
C PHE A 73 -5.86 1.38 -19.87
N THR A 74 -4.70 1.00 -19.33
CA THR A 74 -3.91 -0.12 -19.88
C THR A 74 -3.55 -1.21 -18.88
N GLY A 75 -3.50 -0.89 -17.59
CA GLY A 75 -2.89 -1.73 -16.56
C GLY A 75 -1.37 -1.85 -16.65
N GLY A 76 -0.74 -1.05 -17.51
CA GLY A 76 0.70 -1.02 -17.72
C GLY A 76 1.48 -0.44 -16.54
N ILE A 77 2.80 -0.31 -16.74
CA ILE A 77 3.71 0.36 -15.82
C ILE A 77 4.25 1.62 -16.47
N ALA A 78 4.14 2.75 -15.77
CA ALA A 78 4.69 4.01 -16.22
C ALA A 78 6.09 4.25 -15.66
N GLU A 79 7.01 4.69 -16.51
CA GLU A 79 8.34 5.17 -16.16
C GLU A 79 8.46 6.65 -16.52
N ASN A 80 9.12 7.43 -15.67
CA ASN A 80 9.28 8.87 -15.84
C ASN A 80 10.75 9.22 -16.06
N TYR A 81 11.06 9.90 -17.17
CA TYR A 81 12.41 10.37 -17.50
C TYR A 81 12.49 11.90 -17.48
N GLU A 82 13.41 12.44 -16.68
CA GLU A 82 13.73 13.88 -16.70
C GLU A 82 14.66 14.18 -17.88
N LEU A 83 14.18 14.95 -18.87
CA LEU A 83 14.90 15.18 -20.13
C LEU A 83 16.27 15.85 -19.96
N ARG A 84 16.42 16.67 -18.92
CA ARG A 84 17.70 17.33 -18.57
C ARG A 84 18.79 16.36 -18.11
N LYS A 85 18.39 15.20 -17.60
CA LYS A 85 19.28 14.12 -17.13
C LYS A 85 19.08 12.84 -17.93
N ALA A 86 18.43 12.93 -19.09
CA ALA A 86 18.11 11.76 -19.88
C ALA A 86 19.40 11.07 -20.36
N PRO A 87 19.41 9.73 -20.41
CA PRO A 87 20.53 8.98 -20.92
C PRO A 87 20.75 9.27 -22.41
N SER A 88 21.98 9.07 -22.89
CA SER A 88 22.37 9.40 -24.27
C SER A 88 21.61 8.59 -25.34
N ASN A 89 21.11 7.41 -24.97
CA ASN A 89 20.29 6.54 -25.81
C ASN A 89 18.78 6.83 -25.74
N MET A 90 18.34 7.93 -25.13
CA MET A 90 16.91 8.26 -24.97
C MET A 90 16.11 8.22 -26.28
N PHE A 91 16.68 8.66 -27.39
CA PHE A 91 15.99 8.60 -28.68
C PHE A 91 15.68 7.15 -29.11
N GLN A 92 16.60 6.22 -28.87
CA GLN A 92 16.40 4.80 -29.16
C GLN A 92 15.34 4.19 -28.23
N ILE A 93 15.36 4.57 -26.95
CA ILE A 93 14.32 4.17 -25.98
C ILE A 93 12.93 4.59 -26.48
N ILE A 94 12.80 5.83 -26.97
CA ILE A 94 11.53 6.34 -27.53
C ILE A 94 11.11 5.55 -28.77
N GLN A 95 12.02 5.28 -29.70
CA GLN A 95 11.72 4.50 -30.91
C GLN A 95 11.24 3.09 -30.55
N ASN A 96 11.99 2.39 -29.70
CA ASN A 96 11.64 1.04 -29.27
C ASN A 96 10.28 1.02 -28.55
N ALA A 97 10.03 1.99 -27.66
CA ALA A 97 8.76 2.12 -26.98
C ALA A 97 7.58 2.26 -27.95
N LEU A 98 7.73 3.13 -28.97
CA LEU A 98 6.70 3.36 -29.98
C LEU A 98 6.47 2.11 -30.85
N GLU A 99 7.54 1.43 -31.26
CA GLU A 99 7.47 0.19 -32.04
C GLU A 99 6.78 -0.95 -31.26
N CYS A 100 6.97 -0.99 -29.95
CA CYS A 100 6.30 -1.92 -29.06
C CYS A 100 4.87 -1.51 -28.67
N GLY A 101 4.35 -0.39 -29.18
CA GLY A 101 3.01 0.10 -28.86
C GLY A 101 2.85 0.66 -27.45
N ALA A 102 3.93 1.10 -26.81
CA ALA A 102 3.87 1.83 -25.55
C ALA A 102 3.18 3.20 -25.74
N LEU A 103 2.60 3.72 -24.67
CA LEU A 103 2.00 5.05 -24.65
C LEU A 103 3.02 6.06 -24.13
N LEU A 104 3.34 7.08 -24.92
CA LEU A 104 4.32 8.09 -24.55
C LEU A 104 3.62 9.45 -24.36
N GLY A 105 3.85 10.04 -23.20
CA GLY A 105 3.47 11.39 -22.84
C GLY A 105 4.70 12.27 -22.65
N CYS A 106 4.55 13.56 -22.86
CA CYS A 106 5.59 14.54 -22.53
C CYS A 106 4.97 15.84 -22.05
N SER A 107 5.71 16.58 -21.23
CA SER A 107 5.23 17.84 -20.66
C SER A 107 6.35 18.83 -20.42
N ILE A 108 5.96 20.10 -20.30
CA ILE A 108 6.84 21.23 -20.00
C ILE A 108 6.52 21.70 -18.59
N ASP A 109 7.52 21.67 -17.70
CA ASP A 109 7.34 22.09 -16.32
C ASP A 109 7.03 23.59 -16.23
N ILE A 110 6.18 23.96 -15.28
CA ILE A 110 5.85 25.33 -14.95
C ILE A 110 6.68 25.82 -13.76
N THR A 111 7.11 27.07 -13.80
CA THR A 111 7.82 27.72 -12.70
C THR A 111 6.88 28.31 -11.66
N SER A 112 5.65 28.63 -12.05
CA SER A 112 4.60 29.15 -11.16
C SER A 112 3.23 28.67 -11.62
N ALA A 113 2.26 28.61 -10.71
CA ALA A 113 0.88 28.22 -11.06
C ALA A 113 0.23 29.16 -12.09
N ALA A 114 0.68 30.41 -12.18
CA ALA A 114 0.24 31.36 -13.20
C ALA A 114 0.74 31.04 -14.61
N ASP A 115 1.76 30.18 -14.74
CA ASP A 115 2.28 29.70 -16.01
C ASP A 115 1.54 28.44 -16.51
N SER A 116 0.56 27.93 -15.77
CA SER A 116 -0.26 26.79 -16.20
C SER A 116 -1.04 27.15 -17.46
N GLU A 117 -0.95 26.30 -18.49
CA GLU A 117 -1.52 26.52 -19.82
C GLU A 117 -1.00 27.77 -20.54
N ALA A 118 0.13 28.34 -20.09
CA ALA A 118 0.74 29.49 -20.76
C ALA A 118 1.37 29.08 -22.09
N ILE A 119 1.01 29.80 -23.16
CA ILE A 119 1.53 29.58 -24.52
C ILE A 119 2.87 30.31 -24.66
N THR A 120 3.91 29.58 -25.06
CA THR A 120 5.24 30.13 -25.36
C THR A 120 5.26 30.88 -26.69
N TYR A 121 6.33 31.63 -26.95
CA TYR A 121 6.52 32.32 -28.24
C TYR A 121 6.57 31.37 -29.45
N GLN A 122 6.89 30.09 -29.24
CA GLN A 122 6.91 29.04 -30.27
C GLN A 122 5.62 28.21 -30.27
N LYS A 123 4.56 28.70 -29.62
CA LYS A 123 3.24 28.08 -29.51
C LYS A 123 3.19 26.72 -28.79
N LEU A 124 4.18 26.41 -27.95
CA LEU A 124 4.09 25.29 -27.01
C LEU A 124 3.37 25.73 -25.73
N VAL A 125 2.54 24.88 -25.14
CA VAL A 125 1.76 25.14 -23.94
C VAL A 125 2.48 24.55 -22.72
N LYS A 126 2.74 25.37 -21.69
CA LYS A 126 3.38 24.89 -20.45
C LYS A 126 2.37 24.29 -19.48
N GLY A 127 2.80 23.34 -18.66
CA GLY A 127 1.93 22.68 -17.67
C GLY A 127 0.84 21.84 -18.31
N HIS A 128 1.02 21.48 -19.58
CA HIS A 128 0.07 20.74 -20.41
C HIS A 128 0.70 19.43 -20.86
N ALA A 129 -0.14 18.40 -21.00
CA ALA A 129 0.30 17.09 -21.43
C ALA A 129 0.19 16.96 -22.95
N TYR A 130 1.27 16.50 -23.56
CA TYR A 130 1.37 16.20 -24.98
C TYR A 130 1.56 14.69 -25.18
N SER A 131 1.06 14.15 -26.29
CA SER A 131 1.34 12.77 -26.68
C SER A 131 2.53 12.73 -27.63
N LEU A 132 3.46 11.80 -27.42
CA LEU A 132 4.55 11.56 -28.36
C LEU A 132 4.15 10.37 -29.24
N THR A 133 3.97 10.61 -30.54
CA THR A 133 3.28 9.69 -31.47
C THR A 133 4.20 9.14 -32.57
N GLY A 134 5.47 9.55 -32.59
CA GLY A 134 6.43 9.11 -33.61
C GLY A 134 7.86 9.53 -33.29
N ALA A 135 8.81 8.74 -33.76
CA ALA A 135 10.23 9.06 -33.71
C ALA A 135 10.91 8.45 -34.95
N ILE A 136 11.50 9.28 -35.80
CA ILE A 136 12.11 8.85 -37.06
C ILE A 136 13.47 9.52 -37.26
N GLU A 137 14.31 8.89 -38.06
CA GLU A 137 15.55 9.48 -38.55
C GLU A 137 15.39 9.79 -40.04
N VAL A 138 15.70 11.02 -40.44
CA VAL A 138 15.60 11.47 -41.85
C VAL A 138 16.94 11.97 -42.34
N THR A 139 17.20 11.82 -43.64
CA THR A 139 18.43 12.35 -44.23
C THR A 139 18.21 13.80 -44.65
N TYR A 140 18.71 14.75 -43.84
CA TYR A 140 18.64 16.18 -44.13
C TYR A 140 20.01 16.71 -44.55
N ARG A 141 20.13 17.14 -45.81
CA ARG A 141 21.37 17.72 -46.38
C ARG A 141 22.62 16.85 -46.16
N GLY A 142 22.48 15.54 -46.29
CA GLY A 142 23.57 14.56 -46.13
C GLY A 142 23.94 14.25 -44.68
N ARG A 143 23.14 14.68 -43.70
CA ARG A 143 23.26 14.30 -42.29
C ARG A 143 21.99 13.59 -41.83
N LEU A 144 22.16 12.65 -40.92
CA LEU A 144 21.03 12.00 -40.26
C LEU A 144 20.49 12.93 -39.17
N GLU A 145 19.23 13.32 -39.29
CA GLU A 145 18.55 14.17 -38.32
C GLU A 145 17.49 13.36 -37.57
N LYS A 146 17.45 13.50 -36.25
CA LYS A 146 16.52 12.79 -35.37
C LYS A 146 15.29 13.65 -35.13
N LEU A 147 14.13 13.17 -35.54
CA LEU A 147 12.86 13.88 -35.41
C LEU A 147 11.90 13.12 -34.48
N VAL A 148 11.13 13.87 -33.70
CA VAL A 148 10.03 13.34 -32.89
C VAL A 148 8.73 14.03 -33.30
N ARG A 149 7.64 13.26 -33.28
CA ARG A 149 6.29 13.74 -33.56
C ARG A 149 5.52 13.87 -32.25
N VAL A 150 4.97 15.05 -32.02
CA VAL A 150 4.29 15.43 -30.79
C VAL A 150 2.90 15.93 -31.14
N ARG A 151 1.90 15.51 -30.37
CA ARG A 151 0.50 15.87 -30.56
C ARG A 151 -0.04 16.63 -29.36
N ASN A 152 -0.62 17.80 -29.63
CA ASN A 152 -1.42 18.56 -28.68
C ASN A 152 -2.84 17.97 -28.61
N PRO A 153 -3.31 17.50 -27.43
CA PRO A 153 -4.67 16.99 -27.27
C PRO A 153 -5.79 17.98 -27.60
N TRP A 154 -5.52 19.29 -27.61
CA TRP A 154 -6.50 20.30 -28.04
C TRP A 154 -6.86 20.20 -29.53
N GLY A 155 -6.06 19.50 -30.33
CA GLY A 155 -6.26 19.40 -31.77
C GLY A 155 -6.01 20.71 -32.53
N GLN A 156 -5.31 21.65 -31.89
CA GLN A 156 -4.99 22.98 -32.40
C GLN A 156 -3.76 23.52 -31.65
N VAL A 157 -3.17 24.62 -32.16
CA VAL A 157 -1.99 25.29 -31.58
C VAL A 157 -0.74 24.42 -31.65
N GLU A 158 -0.01 24.62 -32.75
CA GLU A 158 1.16 23.81 -33.12
C GLU A 158 2.48 24.59 -33.07
N TRP A 159 3.57 23.83 -32.93
CA TRP A 159 4.95 24.31 -32.98
C TRP A 159 5.25 25.13 -34.23
N THR A 160 5.89 26.29 -34.07
CA THR A 160 6.27 27.18 -35.19
C THR A 160 7.75 27.20 -35.50
N GLY A 161 8.55 26.31 -34.91
CA GLY A 161 9.99 26.24 -35.15
C GLY A 161 10.35 25.34 -36.35
N ALA A 162 11.62 24.92 -36.38
CA ALA A 162 12.11 23.99 -37.40
C ALA A 162 11.33 22.68 -37.35
N TRP A 163 11.04 22.12 -38.53
CA TRP A 163 10.25 20.89 -38.76
C TRP A 163 8.76 21.00 -38.48
N SER A 164 8.26 22.20 -38.15
CA SER A 164 6.82 22.48 -38.21
C SER A 164 6.23 22.17 -39.58
N ASP A 165 4.90 22.07 -39.66
CA ASP A 165 4.19 21.66 -40.87
C ASP A 165 4.48 22.53 -42.10
N ASN A 166 4.70 23.83 -41.87
CA ASN A 166 5.03 24.81 -42.91
C ASN A 166 6.54 25.09 -43.03
N SER A 167 7.39 24.30 -42.37
CA SER A 167 8.83 24.52 -42.29
C SER A 167 9.53 24.26 -43.63
N SER A 168 10.44 25.15 -44.02
CA SER A 168 11.20 25.02 -45.27
C SER A 168 12.16 23.83 -45.31
N GLU A 169 12.50 23.29 -44.15
CA GLU A 169 13.40 22.19 -43.87
C GLU A 169 12.93 20.91 -44.54
N TRP A 170 11.61 20.70 -44.57
CA TRP A 170 10.98 19.59 -45.27
C TRP A 170 11.34 19.55 -46.76
N ASN A 171 11.57 20.70 -47.41
CA ASN A 171 11.90 20.76 -48.84
C ASN A 171 13.20 20.02 -49.20
N ALA A 172 14.12 19.85 -48.25
CA ALA A 172 15.39 19.16 -48.47
C ALA A 172 15.38 17.68 -48.02
N VAL A 173 14.24 17.18 -47.54
CA VAL A 173 14.02 15.76 -47.23
C VAL A 173 13.31 15.08 -48.41
N ASP A 174 13.68 13.84 -48.68
CA ASP A 174 13.09 13.05 -49.76
C ASP A 174 11.57 12.91 -49.54
N PRO A 175 10.72 13.13 -50.57
CA PRO A 175 9.27 13.01 -50.44
C PRO A 175 8.80 11.63 -49.93
N SER A 176 9.55 10.56 -50.16
CA SER A 176 9.23 9.21 -49.66
C SER A 176 9.44 9.05 -48.15
N GLU A 177 10.30 9.89 -47.54
CA GLU A 177 10.55 9.91 -46.09
C GLU A 177 9.59 10.88 -45.35
N ARG A 178 8.82 11.69 -46.08
CA ARG A 178 7.84 12.62 -45.49
C ARG A 178 6.57 11.85 -45.09
N GLN A 179 6.55 11.29 -43.88
CA GLN A 179 5.32 10.77 -43.29
C GLN A 179 4.38 11.91 -42.88
N ASN A 180 3.17 11.91 -43.48
CA ASN A 180 1.98 12.65 -43.04
C ASN A 180 2.23 14.04 -42.42
N VAL A 181 2.70 14.98 -43.24
CA VAL A 181 2.60 16.42 -42.90
C VAL A 181 1.20 16.86 -43.34
N LYS A 182 0.23 16.88 -42.41
CA LYS A 182 -1.17 17.24 -42.69
C LYS A 182 -1.67 18.28 -41.69
N ALA A 183 -2.63 19.08 -42.17
CA ALA A 183 -3.17 20.32 -41.60
C ALA A 183 -3.54 20.32 -40.11
N ASP A 184 -3.32 21.48 -39.47
CA ASP A 184 -3.72 21.96 -38.11
C ASP A 184 -4.64 21.00 -37.33
N ASP A 185 -4.07 19.89 -36.88
CA ASP A 185 -4.71 18.83 -36.10
C ASP A 185 -4.05 18.68 -34.72
N GLY A 186 -3.14 19.59 -34.40
CA GLY A 186 -2.36 19.63 -33.17
C GLY A 186 -1.12 18.73 -33.22
N GLU A 187 -0.88 17.96 -34.29
CA GLU A 187 0.29 17.10 -34.45
C GLU A 187 1.39 17.79 -35.27
N PHE A 188 2.61 17.79 -34.74
CA PHE A 188 3.75 18.42 -35.40
C PHE A 188 5.04 17.64 -35.17
N TRP A 189 6.00 17.83 -36.07
CA TRP A 189 7.35 17.32 -35.91
C TRP A 189 8.29 18.38 -35.34
N MET A 190 9.28 17.94 -34.58
CA MET A 190 10.40 18.77 -34.13
C MET A 190 11.69 17.97 -34.04
N SER A 191 12.83 18.66 -34.05
CA SER A 191 14.12 17.99 -33.83
C SER A 191 14.19 17.43 -32.41
N PHE A 192 14.82 16.27 -32.23
CA PHE A 192 15.03 15.70 -30.90
C PHE A 192 15.85 16.64 -30.00
N GLY A 193 16.78 17.40 -30.60
CA GLY A 193 17.55 18.41 -29.89
C GLY A 193 16.71 19.57 -29.35
N ASP A 194 15.72 20.04 -30.12
CA ASP A 194 14.76 21.04 -29.64
C ASP A 194 13.82 20.44 -28.60
N PHE A 195 13.36 19.21 -28.80
CA PHE A 195 12.53 18.50 -27.85
C PHE A 195 13.19 18.42 -26.47
N GLN A 196 14.46 18.01 -26.38
CA GLN A 196 15.22 17.98 -25.12
C GLN A 196 15.40 19.35 -24.46
N ARG A 197 15.37 20.45 -25.23
CA ARG A 197 15.52 21.81 -24.71
C ARG A 197 14.20 22.40 -24.22
N GLN A 198 13.10 22.10 -24.90
CA GLN A 198 11.79 22.67 -24.62
C GLN A 198 11.00 21.86 -23.59
N TYR A 199 11.01 20.53 -23.73
CA TYR A 199 10.29 19.63 -22.83
C TYR A 199 11.11 19.28 -21.60
N SER A 200 10.41 19.03 -20.49
CA SER A 200 11.04 18.76 -19.20
C SER A 200 11.02 17.28 -18.85
N ARG A 201 9.94 16.57 -19.19
CA ARG A 201 9.74 15.16 -18.82
C ARG A 201 9.15 14.35 -19.98
N ILE A 202 9.54 13.08 -20.05
CA ILE A 202 8.85 12.04 -20.82
C ILE A 202 8.28 11.04 -19.83
N GLU A 203 7.04 10.64 -20.09
CA GLU A 203 6.32 9.60 -19.36
C GLU A 203 6.08 8.45 -20.34
N ILE A 204 6.57 7.25 -20.04
CA ILE A 204 6.42 6.10 -20.93
C ILE A 204 5.67 5.00 -20.19
N CYS A 205 4.48 4.66 -20.68
CA CYS A 205 3.68 3.57 -20.12
C CYS A 205 3.73 2.36 -21.03
N THR A 206 4.17 1.25 -20.45
CA THR A 206 4.40 0.01 -21.16
C THR A 206 3.42 -1.06 -20.67
N LEU A 207 2.85 -1.83 -21.59
CA LEU A 207 1.99 -2.96 -21.24
C LEU A 207 2.81 -4.10 -20.60
N THR A 208 4.07 -4.23 -21.02
CA THR A 208 5.08 -5.13 -20.44
C THR A 208 6.42 -4.40 -20.28
N PRO A 209 7.17 -4.64 -19.19
CA PRO A 209 8.40 -3.90 -18.89
C PRO A 209 9.59 -4.04 -19.87
N ASP A 210 9.56 -4.93 -20.87
CA ASP A 210 10.67 -5.08 -21.85
C ASP A 210 10.76 -3.97 -22.89
N THR A 211 9.66 -3.25 -23.10
CA THR A 211 9.47 -2.45 -24.31
C THR A 211 10.39 -1.24 -24.45
N LEU A 212 11.27 -0.99 -23.48
CA LEU A 212 12.15 0.18 -23.44
C LEU A 212 13.62 -0.13 -23.76
N THR A 213 14.10 -1.36 -23.58
CA THR A 213 15.55 -1.63 -23.57
C THR A 213 16.00 -2.89 -24.31
N SER A 214 15.11 -3.76 -24.81
CA SER A 214 15.52 -4.99 -25.51
C SER A 214 14.68 -5.26 -26.75
N ASP A 215 15.33 -5.73 -27.83
CA ASP A 215 14.70 -6.07 -29.12
C ASP A 215 13.94 -7.41 -29.10
N ASN A 216 14.00 -8.16 -27.98
CA ASN A 216 13.31 -9.43 -27.80
C ASN A 216 12.14 -9.27 -26.83
N TYR A 217 10.95 -9.72 -27.25
CA TYR A 217 9.80 -9.88 -26.35
C TYR A 217 10.13 -10.94 -25.29
N LYS A 218 10.43 -10.52 -24.07
CA LYS A 218 10.59 -11.42 -22.93
C LYS A 218 9.28 -11.51 -22.17
N ARG A 219 9.13 -12.57 -21.38
CA ARG A 219 7.87 -12.92 -20.72
C ARG A 219 7.99 -12.57 -19.24
N TRP A 220 7.52 -11.39 -18.86
CA TRP A 220 7.60 -10.94 -17.47
C TRP A 220 6.66 -11.73 -16.56
N SER A 221 7.20 -12.16 -15.42
CA SER A 221 6.39 -12.56 -14.29
C SER A 221 5.94 -11.31 -13.54
N VAL A 222 4.64 -11.18 -13.29
CA VAL A 222 4.07 -10.07 -12.53
C VAL A 222 3.52 -10.62 -11.23
N THR A 223 4.05 -10.12 -10.11
CA THR A 223 3.50 -10.41 -8.79
C THR A 223 2.93 -9.13 -8.18
N LYS A 224 1.70 -9.22 -7.69
CA LYS A 224 0.96 -8.11 -7.10
C LYS A 224 0.75 -8.38 -5.61
N PHE A 225 1.01 -7.38 -4.78
CA PHE A 225 0.65 -7.38 -3.36
C PHE A 225 -0.16 -6.16 -3.00
N ASP A 226 -1.25 -6.38 -2.29
CA ASP A 226 -2.02 -5.31 -1.69
C ASP A 226 -1.60 -5.13 -0.23
N GLY A 227 -1.49 -3.87 0.19
CA GLY A 227 -1.07 -3.54 1.54
C GLY A 227 -1.67 -2.24 2.02
N SER A 228 -1.53 -1.99 3.32
CA SER A 228 -2.10 -0.83 3.96
C SER A 228 -1.17 -0.25 5.02
N TRP A 229 -1.04 1.08 5.01
CA TRP A 229 -0.48 1.86 6.11
C TRP A 229 -1.63 2.34 6.98
N ARG A 230 -1.59 1.95 8.25
CA ARG A 230 -2.54 2.38 9.28
C ARG A 230 -1.77 3.02 10.42
N ARG A 231 -2.25 4.20 10.83
CA ARG A 231 -1.69 4.98 11.93
C ARG A 231 -1.57 4.09 13.17
N GLY A 232 -0.43 4.18 13.84
CA GLY A 232 -0.08 3.36 15.01
C GLY A 232 0.00 1.85 14.75
N SER A 233 0.03 1.36 13.53
CA SER A 233 0.40 -0.05 13.31
C SER A 233 1.40 -0.10 12.18
N THR A 234 0.93 -0.21 10.94
CA THR A 234 1.79 -0.39 9.78
C THR A 234 2.29 0.91 9.16
N ALA A 235 1.84 2.09 9.62
CA ALA A 235 2.30 3.38 9.11
C ALA A 235 3.64 3.82 9.75
N GLY A 236 4.71 3.08 9.44
CA GLY A 236 6.02 3.23 10.07
C GLY A 236 6.86 4.43 9.59
N GLY A 237 6.51 5.05 8.46
CA GLY A 237 7.32 6.12 7.84
C GLY A 237 8.59 5.58 7.20
N CYS A 238 9.44 6.44 6.65
CA CYS A 238 10.66 6.03 5.94
C CYS A 238 11.83 5.72 6.90
N ARG A 239 12.99 5.32 6.35
CA ARG A 239 14.19 4.91 7.12
C ARG A 239 14.73 5.99 8.07
N ASN A 240 14.38 7.26 7.87
CA ASN A 240 14.69 8.36 8.79
C ASN A 240 14.00 8.21 10.16
N HIS A 241 12.98 7.34 10.24
CA HIS A 241 12.21 7.04 11.45
C HIS A 241 12.47 5.60 11.93
N PRO A 242 13.69 5.27 12.40
CA PRO A 242 14.07 3.89 12.70
C PRO A 242 13.27 3.24 13.83
N TYR A 243 12.61 4.03 14.69
CA TYR A 243 11.77 3.50 15.77
C TYR A 243 10.52 2.80 15.23
N THR A 244 9.97 3.26 14.11
CA THR A 244 8.70 2.81 13.52
C THR A 244 8.86 2.18 12.14
N PHE A 245 9.96 2.45 11.41
CA PHE A 245 10.19 1.98 10.04
C PHE A 245 9.99 0.47 9.86
N TRP A 246 10.47 -0.32 10.82
CA TRP A 246 10.39 -1.78 10.79
C TRP A 246 8.95 -2.32 10.86
N MET A 247 7.97 -1.50 11.27
CA MET A 247 6.56 -1.89 11.35
C MET A 247 5.83 -1.80 10.01
N ASN A 248 6.42 -1.17 9.00
CA ASN A 248 5.83 -1.16 7.66
C ASN A 248 5.67 -2.60 7.13
N PRO A 249 4.71 -2.86 6.25
CA PRO A 249 4.59 -4.17 5.60
C PRO A 249 5.89 -4.51 4.86
N GLN A 250 6.26 -5.78 4.86
CA GLN A 250 7.51 -6.26 4.28
C GLN A 250 7.20 -7.33 3.23
N PHE A 251 7.83 -7.25 2.06
CA PHE A 251 7.61 -8.19 0.96
C PHE A 251 8.93 -8.80 0.52
N ARG A 252 9.04 -10.12 0.55
CA ARG A 252 10.23 -10.83 0.08
C ARG A 252 10.13 -11.10 -1.41
N ILE A 253 11.26 -10.94 -2.09
CA ILE A 253 11.44 -11.27 -3.50
C ILE A 253 12.67 -12.16 -3.63
N LYS A 254 12.51 -13.29 -4.32
CA LYS A 254 13.57 -14.24 -4.62
C LYS A 254 13.92 -14.15 -6.09
N LEU A 255 15.17 -13.79 -6.38
CA LEU A 255 15.75 -13.70 -7.71
C LEU A 255 16.65 -14.92 -7.91
N GLU A 256 16.27 -15.83 -8.82
CA GLU A 256 16.96 -17.13 -8.99
C GLU A 256 17.90 -17.16 -10.19
N GLU A 257 17.46 -16.62 -11.33
CA GLU A 257 18.17 -16.74 -12.61
C GLU A 257 18.59 -15.38 -13.15
N ASP A 258 19.86 -15.26 -13.54
CA ASP A 258 20.38 -14.09 -14.27
C ASP A 258 19.68 -13.91 -15.62
N ASP A 259 19.58 -12.66 -16.09
CA ASP A 259 19.00 -12.36 -17.39
C ASP A 259 19.87 -12.92 -18.54
N ASP A 260 19.23 -13.45 -19.58
CA ASP A 260 19.92 -14.10 -20.71
C ASP A 260 20.39 -13.10 -21.79
N ASP A 261 20.70 -11.85 -21.44
CA ASP A 261 21.09 -10.83 -22.42
C ASP A 261 22.62 -10.77 -22.61
N PRO A 262 23.16 -11.27 -23.74
CA PRO A 262 24.60 -11.27 -24.01
C PRO A 262 25.16 -9.88 -24.34
N ALA A 263 24.32 -8.85 -24.52
CA ALA A 263 24.74 -7.47 -24.76
C ALA A 263 24.91 -6.67 -23.46
N ASP A 264 24.41 -7.18 -22.33
CA ASP A 264 24.49 -6.47 -21.06
C ASP A 264 25.86 -6.64 -20.39
N LYS A 265 26.41 -5.55 -19.88
CA LYS A 265 27.76 -5.53 -19.26
C LYS A 265 27.72 -5.95 -17.80
N GLU A 266 26.55 -5.93 -17.18
CA GLU A 266 26.35 -6.32 -15.78
C GLU A 266 25.53 -7.61 -15.72
N VAL A 267 26.05 -8.63 -15.06
CA VAL A 267 25.34 -9.89 -14.81
C VAL A 267 24.44 -9.70 -13.59
N GLY A 268 23.16 -10.01 -13.74
CA GLY A 268 22.18 -9.94 -12.66
C GLY A 268 20.76 -10.14 -13.16
N CYS A 269 19.81 -10.10 -12.24
CA CYS A 269 18.38 -10.25 -12.51
C CYS A 269 17.74 -8.86 -12.62
N SER A 270 17.09 -8.58 -13.74
CA SER A 270 16.35 -7.33 -13.96
C SER A 270 14.93 -7.45 -13.45
N PHE A 271 14.53 -6.47 -12.63
CA PHE A 271 13.16 -6.37 -12.13
C PHE A 271 12.74 -4.91 -11.96
N VAL A 272 11.45 -4.67 -12.07
CA VAL A 272 10.84 -3.35 -11.86
C VAL A 272 9.90 -3.42 -10.67
N VAL A 273 10.02 -2.48 -9.76
CA VAL A 273 9.13 -2.35 -8.61
C VAL A 273 8.29 -1.09 -8.78
N GLY A 274 6.97 -1.25 -8.84
CA GLY A 274 5.98 -0.17 -8.88
C GLY A 274 5.17 -0.14 -7.59
N LEU A 275 5.27 0.95 -6.83
CA LEU A 275 4.48 1.18 -5.61
C LEU A 275 3.40 2.23 -5.91
N ILE A 276 2.14 1.81 -5.97
CA ILE A 276 0.99 2.68 -6.24
C ILE A 276 0.15 2.91 -4.98
N GLN A 277 -0.16 4.16 -4.62
CA GLN A 277 -1.10 4.50 -3.55
C GLN A 277 -2.55 4.60 -4.06
N LYS A 278 -3.50 4.04 -3.32
CA LYS A 278 -4.90 3.87 -3.77
C LYS A 278 -5.81 5.02 -3.34
N ASN A 279 -6.84 5.27 -4.16
CA ASN A 279 -8.02 6.11 -3.85
C ASN A 279 -7.77 7.56 -3.40
N ARG A 280 -6.58 8.12 -3.61
CA ARG A 280 -6.24 9.46 -3.09
C ARG A 280 -7.04 10.60 -3.73
N ARG A 281 -7.43 10.47 -5.02
CA ARG A 281 -8.26 11.48 -5.71
C ARG A 281 -9.62 11.69 -5.06
N GLN A 282 -10.25 10.61 -4.58
CA GLN A 282 -11.53 10.69 -3.87
C GLN A 282 -11.40 11.47 -2.55
N MET A 283 -10.23 11.41 -1.91
CA MET A 283 -9.92 12.07 -0.65
C MET A 283 -9.61 13.57 -0.78
N ARG A 284 -9.44 14.10 -2.00
CA ARG A 284 -9.26 15.55 -2.22
C ARG A 284 -10.44 16.38 -1.72
N LYS A 285 -11.66 15.81 -1.75
CA LYS A 285 -12.86 16.45 -1.14
C LYS A 285 -12.70 16.69 0.37
N MET A 286 -11.85 15.92 1.04
CA MET A 286 -11.53 16.03 2.47
C MET A 286 -10.27 16.86 2.72
N GLY A 287 -9.68 17.48 1.68
CA GLY A 287 -8.45 18.25 1.77
C GLY A 287 -7.17 17.41 1.83
N GLU A 288 -7.26 16.11 1.55
CA GLU A 288 -6.08 15.24 1.47
C GLU A 288 -5.58 15.09 0.03
N ASP A 289 -4.26 15.13 -0.15
CA ASP A 289 -3.61 14.90 -1.45
C ASP A 289 -2.71 13.65 -1.41
N MET A 290 -2.00 13.37 -2.51
CA MET A 290 -1.03 12.27 -2.60
C MET A 290 -0.01 12.33 -1.46
N HIS A 291 0.24 11.19 -0.82
CA HIS A 291 1.33 11.08 0.14
C HIS A 291 2.67 11.01 -0.59
N THR A 292 3.73 11.50 0.05
CA THR A 292 5.08 11.22 -0.40
C THR A 292 5.41 9.76 -0.09
N ILE A 293 5.51 8.91 -1.12
CA ILE A 293 5.74 7.47 -0.99
C ILE A 293 7.09 7.06 -1.59
N GLY A 294 7.58 5.90 -1.18
CA GLY A 294 8.80 5.29 -1.68
C GLY A 294 9.02 3.93 -1.04
N PHE A 295 10.09 3.24 -1.44
CA PHE A 295 10.42 1.93 -0.90
C PHE A 295 11.92 1.72 -0.80
N ALA A 296 12.33 0.85 0.11
CA ALA A 296 13.71 0.44 0.29
C ALA A 296 13.83 -1.07 0.12
N ILE A 297 14.96 -1.51 -0.44
CA ILE A 297 15.27 -2.91 -0.71
C ILE A 297 16.49 -3.32 0.11
N TYR A 298 16.38 -4.43 0.85
CA TYR A 298 17.43 -4.98 1.71
C TYR A 298 17.73 -6.42 1.31
N GLU A 299 18.98 -6.87 1.46
CA GLU A 299 19.33 -8.28 1.27
C GLU A 299 18.98 -9.11 2.52
N VAL A 300 18.27 -10.22 2.34
CA VAL A 300 17.89 -11.12 3.43
C VAL A 300 19.13 -11.90 3.92
N PRO A 301 19.45 -11.85 5.23
CA PRO A 301 20.59 -12.58 5.77
C PRO A 301 20.49 -14.09 5.52
N PRO A 302 21.62 -14.80 5.35
CA PRO A 302 21.65 -16.24 5.09
C PRO A 302 20.84 -17.08 6.10
N GLN A 303 20.76 -16.64 7.36
CA GLN A 303 20.03 -17.33 8.43
C GLN A 303 18.50 -17.33 8.27
N PHE A 304 17.95 -16.39 7.49
CA PHE A 304 16.52 -16.27 7.23
C PHE A 304 16.15 -16.67 5.79
N ARG A 305 17.12 -17.12 4.98
CA ARG A 305 16.84 -17.59 3.63
C ARG A 305 15.94 -18.83 3.66
N GLY A 306 14.93 -18.83 2.82
CA GLY A 306 13.89 -19.87 2.81
C GLY A 306 12.79 -19.72 3.86
N GLN A 307 12.92 -18.81 4.84
CA GLN A 307 11.90 -18.59 5.87
C GLN A 307 10.93 -17.48 5.44
N THR A 308 9.68 -17.84 5.16
CA THR A 308 8.63 -16.94 4.66
C THR A 308 7.88 -16.23 5.79
N GLU A 309 7.99 -16.74 7.02
CA GLU A 309 7.18 -16.38 8.19
C GLU A 309 7.90 -15.43 9.16
N VAL A 310 8.85 -14.63 8.68
CA VAL A 310 9.67 -13.77 9.54
C VAL A 310 9.49 -12.31 9.17
N HIS A 311 8.87 -11.55 10.06
CA HIS A 311 8.88 -10.09 10.03
C HIS A 311 10.18 -9.59 10.67
N LEU A 312 11.02 -8.87 9.90
CA LEU A 312 12.31 -8.38 10.40
C LEU A 312 12.11 -7.25 11.42
N ASP A 313 12.89 -7.31 12.50
CA ASP A 313 12.76 -6.41 13.63
C ASP A 313 13.56 -5.11 13.45
N LYS A 314 13.41 -4.21 14.42
CA LYS A 314 14.15 -2.94 14.48
C LYS A 314 15.67 -3.12 14.41
N ASN A 315 16.22 -4.14 15.05
CA ASN A 315 17.66 -4.34 15.16
C ASN A 315 18.29 -4.67 13.80
N TYR A 316 17.58 -5.42 12.97
CA TYR A 316 17.99 -5.71 11.61
C TYR A 316 18.21 -4.42 10.80
N PHE A 317 17.20 -3.54 10.74
CA PHE A 317 17.28 -2.30 9.94
C PHE A 317 18.29 -1.27 10.48
N LEU A 318 18.66 -1.35 11.75
CA LEU A 318 19.70 -0.53 12.36
C LEU A 318 21.12 -1.01 12.00
N THR A 319 21.29 -2.32 11.77
CA THR A 319 22.60 -2.94 11.52
C THR A 319 22.90 -3.16 10.04
N HIS A 320 21.88 -3.22 9.19
CA HIS A 320 22.02 -3.48 7.75
C HIS A 320 21.74 -2.23 6.92
N ALA A 321 22.59 -2.01 5.92
CA ALA A 321 22.38 -0.97 4.91
C ALA A 321 21.38 -1.45 3.84
N GLN A 322 20.68 -0.49 3.23
CA GLN A 322 19.81 -0.77 2.09
C GLN A 322 20.66 -1.10 0.85
N THR A 323 20.30 -2.17 0.14
CA THR A 323 20.94 -2.61 -1.11
C THR A 323 20.53 -1.71 -2.27
N ALA A 324 19.24 -1.38 -2.33
CA ALA A 324 18.68 -0.46 -3.30
C ALA A 324 17.50 0.30 -2.69
N ARG A 325 17.03 1.35 -3.36
CA ARG A 325 15.87 2.14 -2.95
C ARG A 325 15.23 2.82 -4.15
N SER A 326 13.98 3.24 -4.02
CA SER A 326 13.40 4.22 -4.92
C SER A 326 14.28 5.46 -4.98
N GLU A 327 14.52 6.02 -6.17
CA GLU A 327 15.46 7.14 -6.38
C GLU A 327 15.16 8.32 -5.45
N THR A 328 13.88 8.67 -5.34
CA THR A 328 13.38 9.71 -4.45
C THR A 328 12.02 9.31 -3.86
N PHE A 329 11.73 9.81 -2.66
CA PHE A 329 10.38 9.79 -2.11
C PHE A 329 9.61 10.96 -2.73
N ILE A 330 8.57 10.66 -3.50
CA ILE A 330 7.82 11.67 -4.26
C ILE A 330 6.32 11.54 -4.00
N ASN A 331 5.63 12.67 -4.06
CA ASN A 331 4.17 12.78 -3.91
C ASN A 331 3.44 12.49 -5.23
N GLN A 332 3.74 11.36 -5.85
CA GLN A 332 3.05 10.86 -7.04
C GLN A 332 2.17 9.66 -6.70
N ARG A 333 1.21 9.34 -7.58
CA ARG A 333 0.32 8.20 -7.40
C ARG A 333 1.10 6.87 -7.40
N GLU A 334 2.06 6.73 -8.30
CA GLU A 334 2.95 5.58 -8.39
C GLU A 334 4.41 6.03 -8.38
N VAL A 335 5.24 5.23 -7.70
CA VAL A 335 6.70 5.34 -7.77
C VAL A 335 7.22 4.02 -8.33
N SER A 336 7.77 4.08 -9.53
CA SER A 336 8.37 2.94 -10.22
C SER A 336 9.89 3.13 -10.34
N THR A 337 10.65 2.05 -10.20
CA THR A 337 12.10 2.07 -10.44
C THR A 337 12.55 0.70 -10.95
N ARG A 338 13.41 0.72 -11.96
CA ARG A 338 14.06 -0.47 -12.53
C ARG A 338 15.35 -0.77 -11.77
N PHE A 339 15.54 -2.03 -11.43
CA PHE A 339 16.70 -2.52 -10.70
C PHE A 339 17.34 -3.68 -11.45
N LYS A 340 18.66 -3.79 -11.27
CA LYS A 340 19.43 -4.98 -11.61
C LYS A 340 20.23 -5.39 -10.39
N LEU A 341 19.92 -6.56 -9.82
CA LEU A 341 20.58 -7.08 -8.62
C LEU A 341 21.05 -8.51 -8.84
N PRO A 342 22.11 -8.97 -8.16
CA PRO A 342 22.56 -10.35 -8.29
C PRO A 342 21.51 -11.34 -7.75
N PRO A 343 21.53 -12.61 -8.17
CA PRO A 343 20.64 -13.65 -7.66
C PRO A 343 20.73 -13.76 -6.14
N GLY A 344 19.58 -13.80 -5.49
CA GLY A 344 19.49 -13.71 -4.04
C GLY A 344 18.07 -13.43 -3.55
N GLU A 345 17.95 -13.25 -2.24
CA GLU A 345 16.68 -12.93 -1.60
C GLU A 345 16.73 -11.53 -1.04
N TYR A 346 15.72 -10.74 -1.39
CA TYR A 346 15.61 -9.35 -1.00
C TYR A 346 14.28 -9.07 -0.32
N LEU A 347 14.26 -8.03 0.49
CA LEU A 347 13.11 -7.54 1.22
C LEU A 347 12.77 -6.12 0.74
N ILE A 348 11.57 -5.93 0.23
CA ILE A 348 11.01 -4.64 -0.18
C ILE A 348 10.15 -4.12 0.96
N VAL A 349 10.48 -2.92 1.46
CA VAL A 349 9.73 -2.23 2.51
C VAL A 349 9.12 -0.95 1.94
N PRO A 350 7.84 -0.98 1.49
CA PRO A 350 7.12 0.20 1.04
C PRO A 350 6.67 1.06 2.23
N SER A 351 6.86 2.37 2.12
CA SER A 351 6.52 3.31 3.19
C SER A 351 6.13 4.69 2.65
N THR A 352 5.39 5.44 3.47
CA THR A 352 5.30 6.89 3.33
C THR A 352 6.55 7.55 3.89
N PHE A 353 6.84 8.79 3.50
CA PHE A 353 7.99 9.53 4.02
C PHE A 353 7.85 9.76 5.54
N GLU A 354 6.73 10.37 5.94
CA GLU A 354 6.36 10.60 7.34
C GLU A 354 5.63 9.38 7.92
N PRO A 355 5.81 9.07 9.22
CA PRO A 355 5.04 8.04 9.90
C PRO A 355 3.58 8.48 10.11
N ASN A 356 2.74 7.54 10.56
CA ASN A 356 1.34 7.79 10.92
C ASN A 356 0.41 8.28 9.79
N LYS A 357 0.85 8.15 8.53
CA LYS A 357 0.02 8.41 7.35
C LYS A 357 -0.83 7.18 7.02
N ASN A 358 -2.15 7.36 6.99
CA ASN A 358 -3.07 6.33 6.54
C ASN A 358 -3.10 6.27 5.02
N GLY A 359 -3.03 5.08 4.45
CA GLY A 359 -3.17 4.89 3.01
C GLY A 359 -3.19 3.42 2.64
N ASP A 360 -3.81 3.09 1.53
CA ASP A 360 -3.73 1.77 0.93
C ASP A 360 -2.78 1.84 -0.26
N PHE A 361 -2.08 0.75 -0.54
CA PHE A 361 -1.16 0.66 -1.65
C PHE A 361 -1.24 -0.70 -2.35
N CYS A 362 -0.74 -0.74 -3.57
CA CYS A 362 -0.44 -1.96 -4.29
C CYS A 362 1.04 -1.92 -4.69
N LEU A 363 1.76 -3.00 -4.40
CA LEU A 363 3.13 -3.22 -4.82
C LEU A 363 3.11 -4.19 -5.99
N ARG A 364 3.67 -3.78 -7.13
CA ARG A 364 3.82 -4.61 -8.32
C ARG A 364 5.30 -4.88 -8.53
N VAL A 365 5.65 -6.15 -8.62
CA VAL A 365 7.00 -6.60 -8.93
C VAL A 365 6.93 -7.29 -10.28
N PHE A 366 7.65 -6.73 -11.24
CA PHE A 366 7.83 -7.32 -12.55
C PHE A 366 9.24 -7.89 -12.61
N SER A 367 9.40 -9.18 -12.88
CA SER A 367 10.72 -9.81 -13.11
C SER A 367 10.81 -10.46 -14.48
N GLU A 368 11.97 -10.38 -15.13
CA GLU A 368 12.20 -10.95 -16.47
C GLU A 368 12.02 -12.47 -16.46
N LYS A 369 12.57 -13.12 -15.43
CA LYS A 369 12.43 -14.55 -15.15
C LYS A 369 11.48 -14.77 -13.98
N GLN A 370 10.98 -15.99 -13.82
CA GLN A 370 10.05 -16.31 -12.75
C GLN A 370 10.71 -16.01 -11.40
N SER A 371 10.12 -15.08 -10.64
CA SER A 371 10.54 -14.77 -9.26
C SER A 371 9.45 -15.21 -8.30
N GLU A 372 9.85 -15.76 -7.16
CA GLU A 372 8.94 -16.00 -6.05
C GLU A 372 8.92 -14.74 -5.20
N ALA A 373 7.81 -14.01 -5.23
CA ALA A 373 7.57 -12.93 -4.29
C ALA A 373 6.45 -13.31 -3.32
N GLN A 374 6.62 -12.99 -2.04
CA GLN A 374 5.67 -13.34 -0.97
C GLN A 374 5.67 -12.28 0.13
N PRO A 375 4.53 -12.01 0.78
CA PRO A 375 4.50 -11.12 1.94
C PRO A 375 5.23 -11.78 3.12
N CYS A 376 6.07 -11.01 3.81
CA CYS A 376 6.67 -11.41 5.08
C CYS A 376 5.71 -11.06 6.21
N GLU A 377 4.90 -12.02 6.63
CA GLU A 377 4.03 -11.87 7.80
C GLU A 377 4.39 -12.90 8.86
N ASP A 378 4.23 -12.49 10.12
CA ASP A 378 4.35 -13.42 11.22
C ASP A 378 3.14 -14.40 11.19
N PRO A 379 3.34 -15.71 11.45
CA PRO A 379 2.29 -16.71 11.39
C PRO A 379 1.29 -16.50 12.53
N ILE A 380 0.02 -16.83 12.31
CA ILE A 380 -1.02 -16.66 13.32
C ILE A 380 -0.95 -17.83 14.31
N GLU A 381 -0.22 -17.64 15.40
CA GLU A 381 -0.02 -18.67 16.42
C GLU A 381 -0.20 -18.11 17.83
N ALA A 382 -0.72 -18.95 18.73
CA ALA A 382 -0.80 -18.66 20.15
C ALA A 382 -0.18 -19.82 20.93
N ASN A 383 0.98 -19.58 21.53
CA ASN A 383 1.66 -20.52 22.41
C ASN A 383 1.47 -20.07 23.86
N LEU A 384 0.31 -20.42 24.42
CA LEU A 384 -0.09 -20.04 25.77
C LEU A 384 0.20 -21.20 26.72
N GLU A 385 0.99 -20.92 27.76
CA GLU A 385 1.18 -21.85 28.88
C GLU A 385 -0.16 -22.04 29.61
N ASP A 386 -0.57 -23.29 29.81
CA ASP A 386 -1.80 -23.60 30.54
C ASP A 386 -1.51 -23.57 32.05
N ASP A 387 -1.44 -22.35 32.58
CA ASP A 387 -1.14 -22.02 33.97
C ASP A 387 -2.37 -22.17 34.89
N THR A 388 -3.14 -23.26 34.74
CA THR A 388 -4.32 -23.50 35.59
C THR A 388 -3.89 -23.76 37.03
N VAL A 389 -4.38 -22.95 37.97
CA VAL A 389 -4.10 -23.12 39.40
C VAL A 389 -5.20 -23.97 40.02
N SER A 390 -4.83 -25.16 40.50
CA SER A 390 -5.77 -26.00 41.26
C SER A 390 -6.10 -25.35 42.60
N GLU A 391 -7.29 -25.59 43.15
CA GLU A 391 -7.68 -24.99 44.44
C GLU A 391 -6.73 -25.38 45.60
N ASP A 392 -6.08 -26.53 45.48
CA ASP A 392 -5.13 -27.05 46.46
C ASP A 392 -3.75 -26.35 46.39
N GLU A 393 -3.42 -25.74 45.24
CA GLU A 393 -2.19 -24.97 45.03
C GLU A 393 -2.31 -23.51 45.46
N VAL A 394 -3.52 -23.05 45.79
CA VAL A 394 -3.77 -21.68 46.21
C VAL A 394 -3.23 -21.44 47.62
N GLU A 395 -2.27 -20.53 47.75
CA GLU A 395 -1.73 -20.14 49.05
C GLU A 395 -2.82 -19.70 50.02
N SER A 396 -2.69 -20.09 51.29
CA SER A 396 -3.65 -19.78 52.36
C SER A 396 -3.86 -18.27 52.55
N GLY A 397 -2.85 -17.45 52.26
CA GLY A 397 -2.95 -15.99 52.23
C GLY A 397 -3.88 -15.47 51.13
N PHE A 398 -3.80 -16.05 49.92
CA PHE A 398 -4.67 -15.70 48.78
C PHE A 398 -6.10 -16.18 49.01
N ARG A 399 -6.28 -17.38 49.59
CA ARG A 399 -7.59 -17.91 49.96
C ARG A 399 -8.30 -17.02 50.98
N ASN A 400 -7.57 -16.52 51.99
CA ASN A 400 -8.11 -15.57 52.97
C ASN A 400 -8.46 -14.22 52.35
N MET A 401 -7.75 -13.79 51.31
CA MET A 401 -8.08 -12.59 50.55
C MET A 401 -9.35 -12.81 49.70
N PHE A 402 -9.45 -13.95 49.00
CA PHE A 402 -10.63 -14.32 48.22
C PHE A 402 -11.89 -14.38 49.09
N VAL A 403 -11.85 -15.06 50.25
CA VAL A 403 -13.00 -15.17 51.17
C VAL A 403 -13.48 -13.81 51.67
N LYS A 404 -12.57 -12.84 51.82
CA LYS A 404 -12.95 -11.47 52.20
C LYS A 404 -13.59 -10.67 51.07
N LEU A 405 -13.40 -11.10 49.82
CA LEU A 405 -13.82 -10.39 48.62
C LEU A 405 -15.05 -11.03 47.96
N ALA A 406 -15.19 -12.36 48.02
CA ALA A 406 -16.21 -13.18 47.35
C ALA A 406 -17.54 -13.29 48.14
N GLY A 407 -17.79 -12.39 49.09
CA GLY A 407 -19.07 -12.29 49.79
C GLY A 407 -19.50 -13.57 50.52
N ALA A 408 -20.82 -13.76 50.63
CA ALA A 408 -21.44 -14.92 51.30
C ALA A 408 -21.66 -16.11 50.35
N ASP A 409 -21.65 -15.86 49.04
CA ASP A 409 -21.80 -16.83 47.96
C ASP A 409 -20.48 -17.47 47.53
N MET A 410 -19.33 -16.99 48.03
CA MET A 410 -17.99 -17.53 47.73
C MET A 410 -17.66 -17.50 46.24
N GLU A 411 -18.27 -16.58 45.50
CA GLU A 411 -18.08 -16.36 44.07
C GLU A 411 -17.85 -14.87 43.81
N ILE A 412 -17.07 -14.51 42.79
CA ILE A 412 -16.80 -13.11 42.44
C ILE A 412 -17.53 -12.75 41.14
N SER A 413 -18.45 -11.79 41.21
CA SER A 413 -19.12 -11.22 40.03
C SER A 413 -18.23 -10.22 39.26
N CYS A 414 -18.62 -9.90 38.02
CA CYS A 414 -17.92 -8.91 37.19
C CYS A 414 -17.74 -7.54 37.88
N ALA A 415 -18.76 -7.08 38.63
CA ALA A 415 -18.72 -5.79 39.32
C ALA A 415 -17.82 -5.80 40.56
N GLU A 416 -17.77 -6.93 41.27
CA GLU A 416 -16.85 -7.13 42.39
C GLU A 416 -15.42 -7.22 41.88
N LEU A 417 -15.19 -7.97 40.79
CA LEU A 417 -13.89 -8.05 40.12
C LEU A 417 -13.38 -6.66 39.74
N GLN A 418 -14.22 -5.83 39.12
CA GLN A 418 -13.88 -4.45 38.77
C GLN A 418 -13.44 -3.64 39.99
N THR A 419 -14.21 -3.72 41.08
CA THR A 419 -13.91 -2.99 42.32
C THR A 419 -12.59 -3.44 42.94
N ILE A 420 -12.32 -4.74 42.91
CA ILE A 420 -11.07 -5.33 43.42
C ILE A 420 -9.88 -4.86 42.59
N LEU A 421 -9.94 -5.02 41.27
CA LEU A 421 -8.85 -4.66 40.37
C LEU A 421 -8.57 -3.16 40.44
N ASN A 422 -9.59 -2.31 40.43
CA ASN A 422 -9.42 -0.86 40.50
C ASN A 422 -8.83 -0.39 41.83
N LYS A 423 -9.16 -1.05 42.94
CA LYS A 423 -8.54 -0.78 44.24
C LYS A 423 -7.06 -1.17 44.30
N ILE A 424 -6.63 -2.14 43.49
CA ILE A 424 -5.23 -2.56 43.42
C ILE A 424 -4.45 -1.66 42.48
N VAL A 425 -5.02 -1.34 41.32
CA VAL A 425 -4.37 -0.48 40.31
C VAL A 425 -4.28 0.98 40.79
N SER A 426 -5.30 1.51 41.48
CA SER A 426 -5.24 2.87 42.06
C SER A 426 -4.14 3.08 43.11
N LYS A 427 -3.57 2.00 43.67
CA LYS A 427 -2.42 2.09 44.58
C LYS A 427 -1.08 2.15 43.85
N ARG A 428 -1.08 1.95 42.53
CA ARG A 428 0.10 1.91 41.68
C ARG A 428 0.25 3.26 40.98
N THR A 429 1.45 3.81 41.04
CA THR A 429 1.83 5.06 40.34
C THR A 429 2.61 4.78 39.05
N ASP A 430 2.98 3.52 38.85
CA ASP A 430 3.76 2.96 37.75
C ASP A 430 2.94 2.64 36.50
N ILE A 431 1.60 2.78 36.56
CA ILE A 431 0.70 2.50 35.45
C ILE A 431 -0.28 3.67 35.34
N LYS A 432 -0.47 4.19 34.14
CA LYS A 432 -1.52 5.17 33.86
C LYS A 432 -2.70 4.44 33.24
N THR A 433 -3.80 4.37 33.98
CA THR A 433 -5.06 3.80 33.53
C THR A 433 -6.19 4.40 34.35
N ASP A 434 -7.36 4.53 33.75
CA ASP A 434 -8.58 5.00 34.42
C ASP A 434 -9.22 3.90 35.28
N GLY A 435 -8.59 2.72 35.33
CA GLY A 435 -9.06 1.51 35.97
C GLY A 435 -9.68 0.56 34.96
N PHE A 436 -9.82 -0.70 35.35
CA PHE A 436 -10.49 -1.72 34.57
C PHE A 436 -11.96 -1.36 34.31
N SER A 437 -12.33 -1.41 33.04
CA SER A 437 -13.70 -1.27 32.57
C SER A 437 -14.53 -2.50 32.91
N LEU A 438 -15.85 -2.31 32.99
CA LEU A 438 -16.78 -3.42 33.21
C LEU A 438 -16.79 -4.39 32.02
N GLU A 439 -16.50 -3.90 30.81
CA GLU A 439 -16.38 -4.73 29.61
C GLU A 439 -15.18 -5.67 29.73
N THR A 440 -13.99 -5.17 30.10
CA THR A 440 -12.82 -6.01 30.34
C THR A 440 -13.08 -7.05 31.44
N CYS A 441 -13.71 -6.65 32.55
CA CYS A 441 -14.07 -7.59 33.61
C CYS A 441 -15.07 -8.66 33.14
N ARG A 442 -16.03 -8.33 32.27
CA ARG A 442 -16.93 -9.33 31.66
C ARG A 442 -16.17 -10.31 30.78
N VAL A 443 -15.25 -9.83 29.94
CA VAL A 443 -14.42 -10.68 29.08
C VAL A 443 -13.51 -11.59 29.91
N MET A 444 -12.93 -11.08 31.01
CA MET A 444 -12.16 -11.85 31.98
C MET A 444 -13.00 -12.96 32.61
N VAL A 445 -14.19 -12.61 33.11
CA VAL A 445 -15.09 -13.57 33.72
C VAL A 445 -15.48 -14.61 32.69
N HIS A 446 -15.89 -14.20 31.48
CA HIS A 446 -16.21 -15.15 30.42
C HIS A 446 -15.08 -16.11 30.13
N LEU A 447 -13.83 -15.66 29.93
CA LEU A 447 -12.70 -16.56 29.66
C LEU A 447 -12.58 -17.69 30.70
N MET A 448 -12.89 -17.39 31.96
CA MET A 448 -12.77 -18.33 33.08
C MET A 448 -14.06 -19.12 33.37
N ASP A 449 -15.23 -18.48 33.23
CA ASP A 449 -16.59 -18.99 33.49
C ASP A 449 -17.06 -19.94 32.38
N VAL A 450 -16.50 -19.84 31.17
CA VAL A 450 -16.63 -20.96 30.25
C VAL A 450 -15.84 -22.12 30.84
N SER A 451 -16.55 -23.14 31.35
CA SER A 451 -16.04 -24.46 31.70
C SER A 451 -15.45 -25.18 30.47
N PHE A 452 -14.40 -24.61 29.89
CA PHE A 452 -13.61 -25.11 28.78
C PHE A 452 -12.37 -25.87 29.28
N ILE A 453 -12.20 -25.97 30.61
CA ILE A 453 -11.04 -26.57 31.30
C ILE A 453 -11.36 -27.99 31.84
N GLY A 454 -12.34 -28.69 31.27
CA GLY A 454 -12.56 -30.10 31.63
C GLY A 454 -13.62 -30.80 30.81
N ASN A 455 -13.42 -32.11 30.57
CA ASN A 455 -14.39 -33.03 29.94
C ASN A 455 -15.64 -33.29 30.81
N ARG A 456 -15.98 -32.38 31.73
CA ARG A 456 -17.19 -32.43 32.54
C ARG A 456 -18.01 -31.19 32.23
N ARG A 457 -19.21 -31.40 31.67
CA ARG A 457 -20.31 -30.44 31.78
C ARG A 457 -20.61 -30.26 33.26
N SER A 458 -19.98 -29.28 33.91
CA SER A 458 -20.49 -28.72 35.16
C SER A 458 -21.20 -27.41 34.80
N ASP A 459 -22.49 -27.38 35.10
CA ASP A 459 -23.44 -26.30 34.82
C ASP A 459 -23.14 -25.02 35.64
N SER A 460 -22.04 -24.33 35.32
CA SER A 460 -21.74 -23.03 35.92
C SER A 460 -21.49 -21.98 34.85
N GLY A 461 -22.41 -21.82 33.89
CA GLY A 461 -22.51 -20.57 33.13
C GLY A 461 -23.21 -19.51 33.97
N ASN A 462 -22.73 -19.26 35.19
CA ASN A 462 -23.38 -18.38 36.16
C ASN A 462 -22.81 -16.94 36.10
N GLY A 463 -21.78 -16.71 35.29
CA GLY A 463 -21.17 -15.39 35.09
C GLY A 463 -20.37 -14.91 36.29
N LYS A 464 -19.80 -15.84 37.08
CA LYS A 464 -19.04 -15.55 38.29
C LYS A 464 -17.81 -16.45 38.41
N LEU A 465 -16.85 -16.04 39.24
CA LEU A 465 -15.56 -16.73 39.40
C LEU A 465 -15.48 -17.47 40.74
N GLY A 466 -15.14 -18.75 40.68
CA GLY A 466 -14.72 -19.55 41.84
C GLY A 466 -13.26 -19.25 42.28
N LEU A 467 -12.81 -19.90 43.35
CA LEU A 467 -11.49 -19.67 43.94
C LEU A 467 -10.33 -20.03 42.99
N GLY A 468 -10.37 -21.22 42.38
CA GLY A 468 -9.32 -21.66 41.43
C GLY A 468 -9.30 -20.84 40.15
N GLU A 469 -10.48 -20.44 39.65
CA GLU A 469 -10.62 -19.56 38.49
C GLU A 469 -10.07 -18.16 38.77
N PHE A 470 -10.43 -17.56 39.90
CA PHE A 470 -9.89 -16.26 40.29
C PHE A 470 -8.37 -16.30 40.52
N ALA A 471 -7.83 -17.37 41.11
CA ALA A 471 -6.38 -17.55 41.26
C ALA A 471 -5.66 -17.63 39.92
N THR A 472 -6.22 -18.38 38.97
CA THR A 472 -5.68 -18.50 37.60
C THR A 472 -5.72 -17.15 36.87
N LEU A 473 -6.86 -16.45 36.94
CA LEU A 473 -7.00 -15.12 36.35
C LEU A 473 -6.00 -14.13 36.96
N TRP A 474 -5.83 -14.15 38.29
CA TRP A 474 -4.88 -13.27 38.98
C TRP A 474 -3.43 -13.52 38.54
N LYS A 475 -3.02 -14.79 38.43
CA LYS A 475 -1.69 -15.16 37.92
C LYS A 475 -1.47 -14.64 36.49
N LYS A 476 -2.48 -14.75 35.63
CA LYS A 476 -2.44 -14.19 34.26
C LYS A 476 -2.30 -12.67 34.25
N ILE A 477 -3.11 -11.95 35.04
CA ILE A 477 -3.01 -10.48 35.16
C ILE A 477 -1.62 -10.07 35.67
N GLN A 478 -1.04 -10.81 36.62
CA GLN A 478 0.33 -10.56 37.08
C GLN A 478 1.38 -10.80 35.98
N LYS A 479 1.23 -11.85 35.17
CA LYS A 479 2.10 -12.11 34.01
C LYS A 479 2.02 -10.95 32.99
N TYR A 480 0.80 -10.54 32.62
CA TYR A 480 0.60 -9.41 31.71
C TYR A 480 1.15 -8.10 32.26
N LEU A 481 1.03 -7.89 33.57
CA LEU A 481 1.62 -6.72 34.23
C LEU A 481 3.16 -6.69 34.15
N ILE A 482 3.82 -7.84 34.28
CA ILE A 482 5.27 -7.93 34.13
C ILE A 482 5.67 -7.62 32.68
N ILE A 483 4.96 -8.18 31.71
CA ILE A 483 5.19 -7.96 30.28
C ILE A 483 4.97 -6.48 29.92
N TYR A 484 3.88 -5.89 30.39
CA TYR A 484 3.54 -4.47 30.16
C TYR A 484 4.68 -3.56 30.63
N LYS A 485 5.13 -3.74 31.88
CA LYS A 485 6.22 -2.94 32.45
C LYS A 485 7.56 -3.13 31.77
N LYS A 486 7.85 -4.34 31.29
CA LYS A 486 9.10 -4.64 30.62
C LYS A 486 9.17 -3.96 29.25
N ASN A 487 8.03 -3.84 28.57
CA ASN A 487 7.93 -3.28 27.24
C ASN A 487 7.56 -1.79 27.22
N ASP A 488 7.19 -1.18 28.36
CA ASP A 488 7.12 0.28 28.57
C ASP A 488 8.54 0.88 28.63
N LEU A 489 9.18 1.03 27.48
CA LEU A 489 10.59 1.43 27.37
C LEU A 489 10.77 2.91 27.72
N ASP A 490 9.74 3.73 27.50
CA ASP A 490 9.76 5.16 27.78
C ASP A 490 9.28 5.52 29.19
N GLN A 491 8.87 4.52 29.99
CA GLN A 491 8.36 4.68 31.35
C GLN A 491 7.20 5.68 31.42
N SER A 492 6.44 5.78 30.33
CA SER A 492 5.32 6.71 30.24
C SER A 492 4.14 6.25 31.12
N GLY A 493 4.13 4.97 31.52
CA GLY A 493 3.02 4.31 32.18
C GLY A 493 1.91 3.89 31.21
N THR A 494 2.14 4.05 29.90
CA THR A 494 1.26 3.67 28.79
C THR A 494 2.08 2.94 27.73
N MET A 495 1.47 2.05 26.95
CA MET A 495 2.19 1.36 25.87
C MET A 495 1.98 2.05 24.54
N SER A 496 3.08 2.33 23.83
CA SER A 496 3.01 2.70 22.43
C SER A 496 2.74 1.47 21.55
N THR A 497 2.31 1.70 20.32
CA THR A 497 1.94 0.60 19.43
C THR A 497 3.09 -0.30 18.95
N PRO A 498 4.34 0.16 18.75
CA PRO A 498 5.47 -0.73 18.52
C PRO A 498 5.73 -1.64 19.72
N GLU A 499 5.59 -1.10 20.94
CA GLU A 499 5.75 -1.85 22.19
C GLU A 499 4.65 -2.91 22.34
N MET A 500 3.42 -2.58 21.94
CA MET A 500 2.31 -3.54 21.92
C MET A 500 2.62 -4.77 21.05
N ARG A 501 3.21 -4.56 19.86
CA ARG A 501 3.58 -5.68 18.98
C ARG A 501 4.60 -6.61 19.65
N LEU A 502 5.58 -6.05 20.37
CA LEU A 502 6.58 -6.81 21.11
C LEU A 502 5.96 -7.52 22.33
N ALA A 503 5.09 -6.84 23.07
CA ALA A 503 4.42 -7.39 24.25
C ALA A 503 3.49 -8.54 23.91
N LEU A 504 2.76 -8.47 22.79
CA LEU A 504 1.93 -9.59 22.31
C LEU A 504 2.79 -10.82 21.98
N LYS A 505 3.94 -10.61 21.32
CA LYS A 505 4.90 -11.69 21.03
C LYS A 505 5.47 -12.31 22.30
N GLU A 506 5.80 -11.49 23.31
CA GLU A 506 6.25 -11.98 24.62
C GLU A 506 5.13 -12.66 25.43
N ALA A 507 3.88 -12.24 25.25
CA ALA A 507 2.70 -12.90 25.80
C ALA A 507 2.39 -14.26 25.13
N GLY A 508 3.09 -14.60 24.04
CA GLY A 508 2.95 -15.86 23.31
C GLY A 508 2.02 -15.78 22.10
N PHE A 509 1.64 -14.58 21.66
CA PHE A 509 0.84 -14.36 20.45
C PHE A 509 1.71 -13.87 19.30
N THR A 510 1.69 -14.62 18.21
CA THR A 510 2.27 -14.24 16.92
C THR A 510 1.10 -13.92 15.99
N LEU A 511 1.03 -12.71 15.44
CA LEU A 511 -0.11 -12.21 14.69
C LEU A 511 0.34 -11.52 13.39
N CYS A 512 -0.45 -11.63 12.33
CA CYS A 512 -0.19 -10.93 11.08
C CYS A 512 -0.51 -9.43 11.18
N ASN A 513 -0.04 -8.66 10.18
CA ASN A 513 -0.20 -7.20 10.16
C ASN A 513 -1.67 -6.77 10.20
N SER A 514 -2.55 -7.48 9.50
CA SER A 514 -3.99 -7.20 9.45
C SER A 514 -4.65 -7.28 10.83
N ILE A 515 -4.28 -8.29 11.64
CA ILE A 515 -4.80 -8.43 13.00
C ILE A 515 -4.23 -7.33 13.90
N HIS A 516 -2.93 -7.01 13.78
CA HIS A 516 -2.34 -5.89 14.52
C HIS A 516 -3.05 -4.56 14.24
N GLN A 517 -3.46 -4.30 12.99
CA GLN A 517 -4.23 -3.11 12.63
C GLN A 517 -5.58 -3.06 13.36
N ILE A 518 -6.30 -4.19 13.42
CA ILE A 518 -7.60 -4.29 14.12
C ILE A 518 -7.43 -4.09 15.63
N VAL A 519 -6.39 -4.72 16.21
CA VAL A 519 -6.07 -4.59 17.64
C VAL A 519 -5.82 -3.12 17.99
N VAL A 520 -4.95 -2.44 17.23
CA VAL A 520 -4.66 -1.02 17.47
C VAL A 520 -5.90 -0.14 17.22
N ALA A 521 -6.70 -0.42 16.22
CA ALA A 521 -7.91 0.35 15.93
C ALA A 521 -8.99 0.20 17.01
N ARG A 522 -9.04 -0.93 17.71
CA ARG A 522 -10.04 -1.21 18.75
C ARG A 522 -9.60 -0.80 20.15
N TYR A 523 -8.35 -1.07 20.50
CA TYR A 523 -7.80 -0.89 21.86
C TYR A 523 -6.83 0.29 21.98
N GLY A 524 -6.52 0.96 20.87
CA GLY A 524 -5.70 2.18 20.88
C GLY A 524 -6.53 3.41 21.18
N ASN A 525 -6.03 4.24 22.09
CA ASN A 525 -6.59 5.57 22.36
C ASN A 525 -6.34 6.53 21.18
N THR A 526 -6.97 7.71 21.24
CA THR A 526 -6.84 8.75 20.18
C THR A 526 -5.41 9.25 19.98
N ASP A 527 -4.56 9.12 21.00
CA ASP A 527 -3.13 9.45 20.97
C ASP A 527 -2.24 8.27 20.54
N MET A 528 -2.85 7.13 20.19
CA MET A 528 -2.19 5.88 19.82
C MET A 528 -1.45 5.21 20.98
N THR A 529 -1.80 5.53 22.22
CA THR A 529 -1.35 4.79 23.40
C THR A 529 -2.36 3.72 23.77
N ILE A 530 -1.89 2.67 24.42
CA ILE A 530 -2.72 1.58 24.95
C ILE A 530 -2.47 1.53 26.45
N ASP A 531 -3.54 1.69 27.22
CA ASP A 531 -3.46 1.63 28.67
C ASP A 531 -3.41 0.16 29.14
N PHE A 532 -3.28 -0.05 30.45
CA PHE A 532 -3.19 -1.41 30.99
C PHE A 532 -4.52 -2.18 30.91
N ASP A 533 -5.66 -1.51 31.01
CA ASP A 533 -6.98 -2.16 30.88
C ASP A 533 -7.16 -2.72 29.48
N ASP A 534 -6.94 -1.89 28.46
CA ASP A 534 -7.05 -2.22 27.06
C ASP A 534 -6.06 -3.32 26.65
N PHE A 535 -4.82 -3.28 27.16
CA PHE A 535 -3.84 -4.33 26.93
C PHE A 535 -4.30 -5.69 27.45
N VAL A 536 -4.79 -5.74 28.69
CA VAL A 536 -5.25 -6.98 29.32
C VAL A 536 -6.53 -7.48 28.66
N GLY A 537 -7.48 -6.58 28.37
CA GLY A 537 -8.70 -6.89 27.63
C GLY A 537 -8.40 -7.50 26.26
N CYS A 538 -7.44 -6.93 25.53
CA CYS A 538 -6.96 -7.47 24.26
C CYS A 538 -6.37 -8.88 24.40
N CYS A 539 -5.43 -9.08 25.34
CA CYS A 539 -4.77 -10.38 25.52
C CYS A 539 -5.76 -11.49 25.90
N ILE A 540 -6.70 -11.19 26.79
CA ILE A 540 -7.71 -12.15 27.25
C ILE A 540 -8.70 -12.46 26.13
N ARG A 541 -9.13 -11.45 25.36
CA ARG A 541 -10.01 -11.67 24.20
C ARG A 541 -9.32 -12.51 23.13
N LEU A 542 -8.05 -12.24 22.82
CA LEU A 542 -7.27 -13.04 21.88
C LEU A 542 -7.15 -14.49 22.37
N GLU A 543 -6.78 -14.70 23.64
CA GLU A 543 -6.72 -16.04 24.25
C GLU A 543 -8.06 -16.79 24.11
N MET A 544 -9.17 -16.13 24.42
CA MET A 544 -10.51 -16.70 24.27
C MET A 544 -10.78 -17.15 22.83
N MET A 545 -10.51 -16.29 21.85
CA MET A 545 -10.73 -16.60 20.43
C MET A 545 -9.86 -17.77 19.96
N PHE A 546 -8.58 -17.80 20.34
CA PHE A 546 -7.69 -18.91 20.01
C PHE A 546 -8.12 -20.23 20.66
N ARG A 547 -8.55 -20.21 21.93
CA ARG A 547 -9.05 -21.40 22.64
C ARG A 547 -10.33 -21.94 21.99
N ILE A 548 -11.28 -21.07 21.64
CA ILE A 548 -12.53 -21.47 20.96
C ILE A 548 -12.20 -22.09 19.60
N PHE A 549 -11.37 -21.43 18.78
CA PHE A 549 -11.01 -21.92 17.46
C PHE A 549 -10.31 -23.28 17.51
N LYS A 550 -9.27 -23.43 18.34
CA LYS A 550 -8.52 -24.69 18.49
C LYS A 550 -9.38 -25.86 19.00
N ARG A 551 -10.45 -25.57 19.76
CA ARG A 551 -11.37 -26.61 20.25
C ARG A 551 -12.33 -27.09 19.16
N LEU A 552 -12.77 -26.18 18.30
CA LEU A 552 -13.68 -26.49 17.19
C LEU A 552 -12.93 -27.15 16.03
N ASP A 553 -11.68 -26.77 15.79
CA ASP A 553 -10.81 -27.36 14.77
C ASP A 553 -10.09 -28.63 15.28
N ILE A 554 -10.86 -29.69 15.55
CA ILE A 554 -10.34 -30.98 16.04
C ILE A 554 -9.33 -31.59 15.06
N ASP A 555 -9.57 -31.41 13.77
CA ASP A 555 -8.78 -32.01 12.68
C ASP A 555 -7.56 -31.14 12.29
N LYS A 556 -7.36 -29.97 12.90
CA LYS A 556 -6.30 -29.00 12.57
C LYS A 556 -6.28 -28.61 11.09
N LYS A 557 -7.46 -28.42 10.51
CA LYS A 557 -7.64 -28.02 9.11
C LYS A 557 -7.50 -26.51 8.91
N ASN A 558 -7.31 -25.73 9.98
CA ASN A 558 -7.33 -24.26 10.00
C ASN A 558 -8.65 -23.68 9.48
N CYS A 559 -9.75 -24.43 9.61
CA CYS A 559 -11.08 -23.98 9.28
C CYS A 559 -12.09 -24.52 10.31
N ILE A 560 -13.15 -23.76 10.56
CA ILE A 560 -14.27 -24.17 11.42
C ILE A 560 -15.59 -23.97 10.66
N GLU A 561 -16.52 -24.89 10.83
CA GLU A 561 -17.87 -24.78 10.29
C GLU A 561 -18.83 -24.41 11.43
N LEU A 562 -19.56 -23.32 11.27
CA LEU A 562 -20.52 -22.82 12.24
C LEU A 562 -21.87 -22.62 11.55
N ASP A 563 -22.94 -23.07 12.19
CA ASP A 563 -24.28 -22.64 11.79
C ASP A 563 -24.55 -21.19 12.25
N PHE A 564 -25.61 -20.57 11.73
CA PHE A 564 -25.93 -19.18 12.06
C PHE A 564 -26.19 -18.94 13.55
N ASN A 565 -26.75 -19.93 14.27
CA ASN A 565 -27.03 -19.80 15.69
C ASN A 565 -25.74 -19.90 16.51
N GLN A 566 -24.86 -20.84 16.17
CA GLN A 566 -23.53 -20.98 16.76
C GLN A 566 -22.69 -19.73 16.51
N TRP A 567 -22.70 -19.17 15.30
CA TRP A 567 -22.05 -17.90 14.99
C TRP A 567 -22.54 -16.77 15.90
N LEU A 568 -23.86 -16.62 16.05
CA LEU A 568 -24.43 -15.59 16.94
C LEU A 568 -24.05 -15.81 18.40
N MET A 569 -24.06 -17.05 18.89
CA MET A 569 -23.64 -17.37 20.25
C MET A 569 -22.18 -16.98 20.50
N PHE A 570 -21.28 -17.22 19.54
CA PHE A 570 -19.87 -16.85 19.68
C PHE A 570 -19.60 -15.37 19.46
N ALA A 571 -20.32 -14.71 18.56
CA ALA A 571 -20.11 -13.29 18.25
C ALA A 571 -20.66 -12.34 19.34
N MET A 572 -21.59 -12.81 20.17
CA MET A 572 -22.14 -12.04 21.30
C MET A 572 -21.34 -12.18 22.60
N ILE A 573 -20.35 -13.08 22.64
CA ILE A 573 -19.34 -13.19 23.70
C ILE A 573 -18.20 -12.23 23.37
#